data_AF-A0A2J6HD82-F1
#
_entry.id   AF-A0A2J6HD82-F1
#
_cell.length_a   1.000
_cell.length_b   1.000
_cell.length_c   1.000
_cell.angle_alpha   90.00
_cell.angle_beta   90.00
_cell.angle_gamma   90.00
#
_symmetry.space_group_name_H-M   'P 1'
#
loop_
_entity.id
_entity.type
_entity.pdbx_description
1 polymer ?
#
loop_
_entity_poly.entity_id
_entity_poly.type
_entity_poly.pdbx_seq_one_letter_code
_entity_poly.pdbx_strand_id
1 'polypeptide(L)'
;MALLLERISPENLIMRVNTPDLNAISMQNALIQAIRMEFEHNLAQQIYVSNQAWGLVKNAKEDVIRIINTAASKMGENASNIDLSTAIFEEALKVKDGAISKALTYLKHEGRSYLDA
;
A
#
# COMPACT_ATOMS: atom_id res chain seq x y z
N MET A 1 -1.68 11.37 6.94
CA MET A 1 -1.06 10.02 6.97
C MET A 1 -2.09 8.91 6.76
N ALA A 2 -3.29 9.00 7.35
CA ALA A 2 -4.36 8.04 7.07
C ALA A 2 -4.69 7.93 5.57
N LEU A 3 -4.79 9.07 4.86
CA LEU A 3 -5.05 9.10 3.42
C LEU A 3 -4.00 8.33 2.60
N LEU A 4 -2.70 8.45 2.94
CA LEU A 4 -1.64 7.69 2.30
C LEU A 4 -1.90 6.18 2.44
N LEU A 5 -2.15 5.71 3.67
CA LEU A 5 -2.38 4.30 3.98
C LEU A 5 -3.62 3.74 3.26
N GLU A 6 -4.70 4.52 3.18
CA GLU A 6 -5.89 4.14 2.43
C GLU A 6 -5.61 4.09 0.92
N ARG A 7 -4.85 5.05 0.38
CA ARG A 7 -4.55 5.12 -1.06
C ARG A 7 -3.60 4.04 -1.55
N ILE A 8 -2.69 3.57 -0.70
CA ILE A 8 -1.75 2.49 -1.04
C ILE A 8 -2.30 1.12 -0.66
N SER A 9 -3.52 1.00 -0.11
CA SER A 9 -4.10 -0.31 0.12
C SER A 9 -4.23 -1.06 -1.21
N PRO A 10 -3.92 -2.38 -1.27
CA PRO A 10 -3.92 -3.11 -2.52
C PRO A 10 -5.21 -2.94 -3.33
N GLU A 11 -6.36 -2.97 -2.66
CA GLU A 11 -7.67 -2.81 -3.29
C GLU A 11 -7.83 -1.44 -3.95
N ASN A 12 -7.56 -0.36 -3.21
CA ASN A 12 -7.71 1.01 -3.73
C ASN A 12 -6.65 1.32 -4.80
N LEU A 13 -5.45 0.78 -4.64
CA LEU A 13 -4.35 0.99 -5.57
C LEU A 13 -4.64 0.32 -6.92
N ILE A 14 -5.08 -0.94 -6.91
CA ILE A 14 -5.45 -1.68 -8.13
C ILE A 14 -6.57 -0.96 -8.86
N MET A 15 -7.65 -0.57 -8.16
CA MET A 15 -8.79 0.12 -8.77
C MET A 15 -8.42 1.43 -9.47
N ARG A 16 -7.35 2.10 -9.03
CA ARG A 16 -6.90 3.37 -9.61
C ARG A 16 -5.88 3.21 -10.73
N VAL A 17 -5.03 2.19 -10.65
CA VAL A 17 -3.89 2.01 -11.56
C VAL A 17 -4.21 1.05 -12.71
N ASN A 18 -5.09 0.07 -12.48
CA ASN A 18 -5.40 -0.93 -13.47
C ASN A 18 -6.12 -0.31 -14.68
N THR A 19 -5.55 -0.48 -15.86
CA THR A 19 -6.15 -0.11 -17.14
C THR A 19 -6.08 -1.31 -18.09
N PRO A 20 -7.04 -1.46 -19.02
CA PRO A 20 -7.13 -2.65 -19.89
C PRO A 20 -5.88 -2.95 -20.71
N ASP A 21 -5.07 -1.92 -20.99
CA ASP A 21 -3.96 -1.98 -21.94
C ASP A 21 -2.66 -2.51 -21.31
N LEU A 22 -2.66 -2.78 -19.99
CA LEU A 22 -1.47 -3.20 -19.25
C LEU A 22 -1.31 -4.73 -19.22
N ASN A 23 -0.08 -5.19 -19.46
CA ASN A 23 0.35 -6.52 -19.03
C ASN A 23 0.80 -6.52 -17.56
N ALA A 24 1.00 -7.71 -16.98
CA ALA A 24 1.38 -7.84 -15.56
C ALA A 24 2.65 -7.04 -15.20
N ILE A 25 3.69 -7.06 -16.03
CA ILE A 25 4.94 -6.35 -15.77
C ILE A 25 4.72 -4.83 -15.73
N SER A 26 4.00 -4.30 -16.72
CA SER A 26 3.71 -2.86 -16.81
C SER A 26 2.83 -2.41 -15.66
N MET A 27 1.84 -3.24 -15.27
CA MET A 27 1.00 -2.99 -14.11
C MET A 27 1.79 -2.99 -12.80
N GLN A 28 2.68 -3.97 -12.58
CA GLN A 28 3.54 -4.02 -11.39
C GLN A 28 4.34 -2.72 -11.25
N ASN A 29 5.00 -2.28 -12.32
CA ASN A 29 5.78 -1.04 -12.33
C ASN A 29 4.89 0.19 -12.02
N ALA A 30 3.71 0.26 -12.63
CA ALA A 30 2.76 1.35 -12.39
C ALA A 30 2.28 1.40 -10.93
N LEU A 31 1.99 0.24 -10.32
CA LEU A 31 1.57 0.15 -8.92
C LEU A 31 2.68 0.63 -7.97
N ILE A 32 3.92 0.15 -8.17
CA ILE A 32 5.07 0.56 -7.35
C ILE A 32 5.34 2.05 -7.49
N GLN A 33 5.26 2.58 -8.71
CA GLN A 33 5.44 4.02 -8.95
C GLN A 33 4.35 4.84 -8.26
N ALA A 34 3.09 4.41 -8.32
CA ALA A 34 1.99 5.07 -7.62
C ALA A 34 2.21 5.11 -6.10
N ILE A 35 2.68 4.02 -5.48
CA ILE A 35 3.01 4.00 -4.04
C ILE A 35 4.11 5.00 -3.70
N ARG A 36 5.16 5.09 -4.53
CA ARG A 36 6.26 6.04 -4.32
C ARG A 36 5.78 7.49 -4.37
N MET A 37 5.00 7.84 -5.39
CA MET A 37 4.44 9.18 -5.54
C MET A 37 3.55 9.54 -4.36
N GLU A 38 2.61 8.66 -3.97
CA GLU A 38 1.74 8.90 -2.81
C GLU A 38 2.54 9.12 -1.52
N PHE A 39 3.59 8.33 -1.31
CA PHE A 39 4.49 8.47 -0.16
C PHE A 39 5.24 9.82 -0.17
N GLU A 40 5.80 10.21 -1.31
CA GLU A 40 6.49 11.51 -1.48
C GLU A 40 5.53 12.69 -1.24
N HIS A 41 4.32 12.63 -1.79
CA HIS A 41 3.29 13.67 -1.59
C HIS A 41 2.89 13.83 -0.12
N ASN A 42 2.93 12.75 0.66
CA ASN A 42 2.56 12.78 2.07
C ASN A 42 3.76 12.93 3.00
N LEU A 43 5.01 12.85 2.51
CA LEU A 43 6.22 12.78 3.34
C LEU A 43 6.30 13.92 4.36
N ALA A 44 5.94 15.15 3.97
CA ALA A 44 5.95 16.31 4.86
C ALA A 44 5.07 16.14 6.11
N GLN A 45 4.01 15.32 6.06
CA GLN A 45 3.13 15.12 7.21
C GLN A 45 3.77 14.29 8.33
N GLN A 46 4.97 13.72 8.11
CA GLN A 46 5.71 12.97 9.14
C GLN A 46 6.04 13.83 10.37
N ILE A 47 6.09 15.15 10.22
CA ILE A 47 6.34 16.09 11.32
C ILE A 47 5.20 16.17 12.34
N TYR A 48 4.00 15.68 11.99
CA TYR A 48 2.80 15.76 12.83
C TYR A 48 2.49 14.47 13.60
N VAL A 49 3.33 13.45 13.47
CA VAL A 49 3.11 12.14 14.09
C VAL A 49 4.34 11.71 14.86
N SER A 50 4.18 10.79 15.81
CA SER A 50 5.33 10.26 16.55
C SER A 50 6.26 9.46 15.64
N ASN A 51 7.51 9.29 16.08
CA ASN A 51 8.47 8.39 15.43
C ASN A 51 7.94 6.94 15.32
N GLN A 52 7.14 6.50 16.30
CA GLN A 52 6.53 5.18 16.31
C GLN A 52 5.45 5.07 15.23
N ALA A 53 4.53 6.04 15.15
CA ALA A 53 3.55 6.13 14.07
C ALA A 53 4.22 6.15 12.70
N TRP A 54 5.27 6.96 12.56
CA TRP A 54 6.01 7.07 11.30
C TRP A 54 6.69 5.75 10.91
N GLY A 55 7.26 5.03 11.88
CA GLY A 55 7.81 3.69 11.67
C GLY A 55 6.77 2.71 11.11
N LEU A 56 5.55 2.73 11.66
CA LEU A 56 4.45 1.88 11.20
C LEU A 56 3.99 2.24 9.78
N VAL A 57 3.91 3.53 9.44
CA VAL A 57 3.55 3.98 8.08
C VAL A 57 4.58 3.50 7.05
N LYS A 58 5.88 3.65 7.35
CA LYS A 58 6.94 3.14 6.47
C LYS A 58 6.87 1.62 6.31
N ASN A 59 6.64 0.90 7.41
CA ASN A 59 6.48 -0.55 7.37
C ASN A 59 5.30 -0.97 6.47
N ALA A 60 4.15 -0.29 6.61
CA ALA A 60 2.99 -0.51 5.77
C ALA A 60 3.28 -0.29 4.28
N LYS A 61 4.00 0.78 3.94
CA LYS A 61 4.43 1.04 2.55
C LYS A 61 5.28 -0.11 2.00
N GLU A 62 6.28 -0.56 2.75
CA GLU A 62 7.15 -1.67 2.30
C GLU A 62 6.41 -3.01 2.23
N ASP A 63 5.45 -3.26 3.12
CA ASP A 63 4.61 -4.45 3.10
C ASP A 63 3.77 -4.54 1.82
N VAL A 64 3.14 -3.44 1.40
CA VAL A 64 2.38 -3.39 0.14
C VAL A 64 3.28 -3.66 -1.06
N ILE A 65 4.47 -3.04 -1.10
CA ILE A 65 5.44 -3.27 -2.19
C ILE A 65 5.86 -4.75 -2.23
N ARG A 66 6.10 -5.36 -1.07
CA ARG A 66 6.41 -6.79 -0.96
C ARG A 66 5.27 -7.64 -1.50
N ILE A 67 4.02 -7.39 -1.10
CA ILE A 67 2.84 -8.13 -1.58
C ILE A 67 2.77 -8.08 -3.11
N ILE A 68 2.95 -6.90 -3.71
CA ILE A 68 2.94 -6.71 -5.17
C ILE A 68 4.06 -7.53 -5.83
N ASN A 69 5.28 -7.46 -5.30
CA ASN A 69 6.42 -8.19 -5.86
C ASN A 69 6.28 -9.71 -5.72
N THR A 70 5.74 -10.19 -4.60
CA THR A 70 5.48 -11.62 -4.37
C THR A 70 4.38 -12.17 -5.28
N ALA A 71 3.34 -11.37 -5.56
CA ALA A 71 2.33 -11.73 -6.54
C ALA A 71 2.92 -11.76 -7.96
N ALA A 72 3.67 -10.72 -8.33
CA ALA A 72 4.29 -10.60 -9.64
C ALA A 72 5.33 -11.69 -9.93
N SER A 73 6.07 -12.17 -8.92
CA SER A 73 7.05 -13.26 -9.11
C SER A 73 6.43 -14.60 -9.53
N LYS A 74 5.10 -14.72 -9.48
CA LYS A 74 4.35 -15.91 -9.91
C LYS A 74 3.83 -15.79 -11.34
N MET A 75 4.00 -14.62 -11.98
CA MET A 75 3.48 -14.32 -13.29
C MET A 75 4.45 -14.80 -14.38
N GLY A 76 3.91 -15.39 -15.45
CA GLY A 76 4.65 -15.66 -16.69
C GLY A 76 4.72 -14.43 -17.59
N GLU A 77 5.52 -14.50 -18.66
CA GLU A 77 5.75 -13.38 -19.60
C GLU A 77 4.46 -12.82 -20.23
N ASN A 78 3.45 -13.67 -20.41
CA ASN A 78 2.17 -13.31 -21.05
C ASN A 78 1.03 -13.08 -20.05
N ALA A 79 1.32 -12.97 -18.76
CA ALA A 79 0.30 -12.75 -17.75
C ALA A 79 -0.38 -11.38 -17.92
N SER A 80 -1.71 -11.38 -17.76
CA SER A 80 -2.52 -10.17 -17.84
C SER A 80 -2.47 -9.35 -16.53
N ASN A 81 -2.92 -8.10 -16.62
CA ASN A 81 -3.23 -7.27 -15.45
C ASN A 81 -4.25 -7.92 -14.49
N ILE A 82 -5.22 -8.68 -15.01
CA ILE A 82 -6.24 -9.37 -14.21
C ILE A 82 -5.61 -10.51 -13.42
N ASP A 83 -4.69 -11.28 -14.02
CA ASP A 83 -3.96 -12.35 -13.34
C ASP A 83 -3.15 -11.78 -12.16
N LEU A 84 -2.42 -10.70 -12.41
CA LEU A 84 -1.65 -10.03 -11.35
C LEU A 84 -2.56 -9.45 -10.26
N SER A 85 -3.66 -8.80 -10.63
CA SER A 85 -4.62 -8.25 -9.67
C SER A 85 -5.13 -9.33 -8.72
N THR A 86 -5.54 -10.46 -9.28
CA THR A 86 -6.04 -11.62 -8.52
C THR A 86 -4.97 -12.14 -7.55
N ALA A 87 -3.74 -12.33 -8.04
CA ALA A 87 -2.63 -12.77 -7.21
C ALA A 87 -2.28 -11.79 -6.08
N ILE A 88 -2.38 -10.48 -6.33
CA ILE A 88 -2.16 -9.45 -5.29
C ILE A 88 -3.23 -9.55 -4.20
N PHE A 89 -4.50 -9.70 -4.56
CA PHE A 89 -5.59 -9.88 -3.58
C PHE A 89 -5.37 -11.14 -2.73
N GLU A 90 -5.01 -12.25 -3.36
CA GLU A 90 -4.70 -13.50 -2.65
C GLU A 90 -3.52 -13.36 -1.68
N GLU A 91 -2.45 -12.67 -2.09
CA GLU A 91 -1.31 -12.39 -1.20
C GLU A 91 -1.70 -11.46 -0.05
N ALA A 92 -2.51 -10.43 -0.31
CA ALA A 92 -2.98 -9.50 0.72
C ALA A 92 -3.83 -10.20 1.79
N LEU A 93 -4.67 -11.17 1.39
CA LEU A 93 -5.52 -11.94 2.31
C LEU A 93 -4.74 -12.84 3.28
N LYS A 94 -3.52 -13.26 2.91
CA LYS A 94 -2.67 -14.10 3.78
C LYS A 94 -2.13 -13.32 4.98
N VAL A 95 -2.10 -12.00 4.91
CA VAL A 95 -1.55 -11.15 5.96
C VAL A 95 -2.64 -10.84 6.99
N LYS A 96 -2.77 -11.71 8.00
CA LYS A 96 -3.62 -11.44 9.16
C LYS A 96 -3.12 -10.17 9.88
N ASP A 97 -4.04 -9.23 10.12
CA ASP A 97 -3.74 -7.90 10.66
C ASP A 97 -2.64 -7.17 9.86
N GLY A 98 -2.91 -6.92 8.58
CA GLY A 98 -1.99 -6.26 7.64
C GLY A 98 -1.40 -4.94 8.16
N ALA A 99 -0.18 -4.62 7.71
CA ALA A 99 0.58 -3.49 8.23
C ALA A 99 -0.16 -2.14 8.07
N ILE A 100 -0.98 -1.99 7.02
CA ILE A 100 -1.87 -0.82 6.84
C ILE A 100 -2.85 -0.67 8.00
N SER A 101 -3.56 -1.74 8.36
CA SER A 101 -4.57 -1.70 9.43
C SER A 101 -3.94 -1.36 10.78
N LYS A 102 -2.77 -1.94 11.07
CA LYS A 102 -1.97 -1.62 12.27
C LYS A 102 -1.57 -0.15 12.30
N ALA A 103 -1.04 0.38 11.20
CA ALA A 103 -0.64 1.77 11.10
C ALA A 103 -1.83 2.73 11.23
N LEU A 104 -2.96 2.45 10.58
CA LEU A 104 -4.18 3.25 10.70
C LEU A 104 -4.73 3.26 12.13
N THR A 105 -4.77 2.09 12.78
CA THR A 105 -5.26 1.97 14.16
C THR A 105 -4.37 2.78 15.12
N TYR A 106 -3.05 2.68 14.96
CA TYR A 106 -2.12 3.45 15.77
C TYR A 106 -2.28 4.96 15.56
N LEU A 107 -2.34 5.42 14.30
CA LEU A 107 -2.56 6.84 13.98
C LEU A 107 -3.88 7.38 14.56
N LYS A 108 -4.95 6.58 14.53
CA LYS A 108 -6.24 6.96 15.14
C LYS A 108 -6.13 7.13 16.65
N HIS A 109 -5.43 6.23 17.33
CA HIS A 109 -5.21 6.32 18.78
C HIS A 109 -4.35 7.53 19.13
N GLU A 110 -3.22 7.71 18.45
CA GLU A 110 -2.33 8.84 18.65
C GLU A 110 -3.06 10.17 18.40
N GLY A 111 -3.76 10.30 17.28
CA GLY A 111 -4.53 11.51 16.97
C GLY A 111 -5.58 11.85 18.02
N ARG A 112 -6.28 10.85 18.58
CA ARG A 112 -7.24 11.06 19.69
C ARG A 112 -6.56 11.54 20.95
N SER A 113 -5.41 10.97 21.30
CA SER A 113 -4.65 11.38 22.49
C SER A 113 -4.23 12.85 22.49
N TYR A 114 -4.08 13.47 21.32
CA TYR A 114 -3.82 14.92 21.20
C TYR A 114 -5.07 15.79 21.30
N LEU A 115 -6.26 15.24 21.08
CA LEU A 115 -7.53 15.97 21.19
C LEU A 115 -8.07 15.96 22.62
N ASP A 116 -7.75 14.92 23.38
CA ASP A 116 -8.17 14.74 24.77
C ASP A 116 -7.19 15.38 25.78
N ALA A 117 -6.08 15.98 25.30
CA ALA A 117 -5.03 16.62 26.10
C ALA A 117 -5.19 18.15 26.12
#